data_AF-A0A9P8G2S5-F1
#
_entry.id   AF-A0A9P8G2S5-F1
#
_cell.length_a   1.000
_cell.length_b   1.000
_cell.length_c   1.000
_cell.angle_alpha   90.00
_cell.angle_beta   90.00
_cell.angle_gamma   90.00
#
_symmetry.space_group_name_H-M   'P 1'
#
loop_
_entity.id
_entity.type
_entity.pdbx_description
1 polymer ?
#
loop_
_entity_poly.entity_id
_entity_poly.type
_entity_poly.pdbx_seq_one_letter_code
_entity_poly.pdbx_strand_id
1 'polypeptide(L)'
;MAIYNALTGDFYQDFDYPPVARPGADWHYGEGVDWAGKVTAKVSGKSLEEFMQESIWTLLGMSNTTFHPESRSSFPRLGMGFCADGPGSKLVEQQTDFLTIPVKDEMGGAGLFWNAKDYAKLLGAW
;
A
#
# COMPACT_ATOMS: atom_id res chain seq x y z
N MET A 1 -22.05 -8.04 -8.49
CA MET A 1 -21.06 -6.94 -8.44
C MET A 1 -20.33 -7.11 -7.13
N ALA A 2 -19.14 -7.73 -7.15
CA ALA A 2 -18.39 -7.98 -5.93
C ALA A 2 -17.90 -6.63 -5.41
N ILE A 3 -18.43 -6.21 -4.27
CA ILE A 3 -17.91 -5.08 -3.51
C ILE A 3 -16.54 -5.60 -3.04
N TYR A 4 -15.45 -5.13 -3.65
CA TYR A 4 -14.15 -5.26 -3.00
C TYR A 4 -14.29 -4.52 -1.68
N ASN A 5 -14.31 -5.25 -0.56
CA ASN A 5 -14.29 -4.59 0.74
C ASN A 5 -12.98 -3.82 0.81
N ALA A 6 -13.10 -2.51 1.00
CA ALA A 6 -11.98 -1.63 1.30
C ALA A 6 -11.18 -2.19 2.47
N LEU A 7 -9.85 -2.09 2.42
CA LEU A 7 -9.01 -2.29 3.59
C LEU A 7 -9.33 -1.19 4.60
N THR A 8 -9.60 -1.58 5.84
CA THR A 8 -9.92 -0.64 6.92
C THR A 8 -8.69 0.15 7.36
N GLY A 9 -7.49 -0.29 6.97
CA GLY A 9 -6.24 0.29 7.44
C GLY A 9 -5.86 -0.20 8.83
N ASP A 10 -6.59 -1.17 9.40
CA ASP A 10 -6.30 -1.83 10.68
C ASP A 10 -5.79 -3.25 10.40
N PHE A 11 -4.49 -3.47 10.60
CA PHE A 11 -3.80 -4.69 10.17
C PHE A 11 -4.45 -5.95 10.75
N TYR A 12 -4.82 -5.90 12.02
CA TYR A 12 -5.41 -7.06 12.71
C TYR A 12 -6.90 -7.20 12.46
N GLN A 13 -7.56 -6.22 11.85
CA GLN A 13 -8.93 -6.39 11.38
C GLN A 13 -8.94 -6.97 9.97
N ASP A 14 -8.05 -6.48 9.11
CA ASP A 14 -8.00 -6.87 7.70
C ASP A 14 -7.36 -8.25 7.49
N PHE A 15 -6.45 -8.69 8.38
CA PHE A 15 -5.69 -9.94 8.23
C PHE A 15 -5.86 -10.95 9.39
N ASP A 16 -7.02 -10.95 10.07
CA ASP A 16 -7.36 -11.94 11.10
C ASP A 16 -7.97 -13.21 10.50
N TYR A 17 -7.13 -13.98 9.80
CA TYR A 17 -7.50 -15.29 9.27
C TYR A 17 -6.31 -16.26 9.28
N PRO A 18 -6.56 -17.58 9.35
CA PRO A 18 -5.49 -18.57 9.37
C PRO A 18 -4.84 -18.74 7.98
N PRO A 19 -3.57 -19.18 7.92
CA PRO A 19 -2.93 -19.55 6.65
C PRO A 19 -3.70 -20.67 5.94
N VAL A 20 -3.81 -20.57 4.62
CA VAL A 20 -4.49 -21.55 3.77
C VAL A 20 -3.66 -22.81 3.50
N ALA A 21 -2.34 -22.73 3.70
CA ALA A 21 -1.39 -23.81 3.51
C ALA A 21 -0.26 -23.74 4.55
N ARG A 22 0.49 -24.84 4.70
CA ARG A 22 1.70 -24.83 5.55
C ARG A 22 2.80 -23.96 4.92
N PRO A 23 3.63 -23.28 5.72
CA PRO A 23 4.77 -22.53 5.19
C PRO A 23 5.66 -23.41 4.30
N GLY A 24 5.92 -22.94 3.07
CA GLY A 24 6.77 -23.63 2.09
C GLY A 24 6.13 -24.80 1.35
N ALA A 25 4.85 -25.13 1.60
CA ALA A 25 4.17 -26.22 0.90
C ALA A 25 3.67 -25.80 -0.49
N ASP A 26 3.14 -24.59 -0.62
CA ASP A 26 2.57 -24.03 -1.86
C ASP A 26 2.86 -22.52 -1.96
N TRP A 27 2.65 -21.94 -3.15
CA TRP A 27 2.73 -20.50 -3.38
C TRP A 27 1.33 -19.89 -3.49
N HIS A 28 1.09 -18.85 -2.71
CA HIS A 28 -0.14 -18.05 -2.74
C HIS A 28 0.21 -16.57 -2.74
N TYR A 29 -0.48 -15.77 -3.56
CA TYR A 29 -0.47 -14.32 -3.43
C TYR A 29 -1.27 -13.92 -2.18
N GLY A 30 -0.72 -13.03 -1.35
CA GLY A 30 -1.36 -12.61 -0.10
C GLY A 30 -0.54 -11.58 0.65
N GLU A 31 -0.94 -11.37 1.91
CA GLU A 31 -0.50 -10.35 2.88
C GLU A 31 0.91 -10.58 3.46
N GLY A 32 1.72 -11.44 2.86
CA GLY A 32 3.05 -11.77 3.36
C GLY A 32 3.98 -10.55 3.45
N VAL A 33 3.83 -9.60 2.52
CA VAL A 33 4.60 -8.34 2.53
C VAL A 33 4.15 -7.40 3.64
N ASP A 34 2.85 -7.38 3.96
CA ASP A 34 2.31 -6.62 5.09
C ASP A 34 2.87 -7.14 6.43
N TRP A 35 2.91 -8.47 6.60
CA TRP A 35 3.57 -9.10 7.76
C TRP A 35 5.07 -8.77 7.81
N ALA A 36 5.78 -8.79 6.68
CA ALA A 36 7.18 -8.39 6.62
C ALA A 36 7.39 -6.93 7.06
N GLY A 37 6.46 -6.03 6.71
CA GLY A 37 6.41 -4.65 7.20
C GLY A 37 6.28 -4.58 8.73
N LYS A 38 5.33 -5.31 9.32
CA LYS A 38 5.16 -5.37 10.79
C LYS A 38 6.40 -5.90 11.51
N VAL A 39 7.04 -6.93 10.96
CA VAL A 39 8.30 -7.47 11.51
C VAL A 39 9.40 -6.42 11.43
N THR A 40 9.53 -5.73 10.30
CA THR A 40 10.54 -4.68 10.09
C THR A 40 10.38 -3.54 11.10
N ALA A 41 9.17 -3.02 11.25
CA ALA A 41 8.85 -1.98 12.23
C ALA A 41 9.19 -2.45 13.67
N LYS A 42 8.77 -3.67 14.02
CA LYS A 42 9.01 -4.25 15.35
C LYS A 42 10.50 -4.43 15.66
N VAL A 43 11.28 -4.95 14.72
CA VAL A 43 12.71 -5.23 14.90
C VAL A 43 13.54 -3.95 14.89
N SER A 44 13.17 -2.97 14.06
CA SER A 44 13.87 -1.68 14.00
C SER A 44 13.52 -0.74 15.15
N GLY A 45 12.39 -0.95 15.83
CA GLY A 45 11.87 -0.04 16.86
C GLY A 45 11.34 1.28 16.29
N LYS A 46 11.08 1.34 14.99
CA LYS A 46 10.58 2.50 14.25
C LYS A 46 9.24 2.16 13.59
N SER A 47 8.48 3.18 13.18
CA SER A 47 7.39 2.92 12.22
C SER A 47 7.98 2.45 10.88
N LEU A 48 7.16 1.80 10.05
CA LEU A 48 7.55 1.40 8.71
C LEU A 48 7.81 2.64 7.82
N GLU A 49 7.05 3.74 7.96
CA GLU A 49 7.34 5.03 7.31
C GLU A 49 8.75 5.50 7.68
N GLU A 50 9.07 5.59 8.98
CA GLU A 50 10.36 6.06 9.46
C GLU A 50 11.51 5.18 8.95
N PHE A 51 11.34 3.85 9.05
CA PHE A 51 12.34 2.90 8.59
C PHE A 51 12.60 3.03 7.09
N MET A 52 11.55 3.09 6.26
CA MET A 52 11.66 3.18 4.81
C MET A 52 12.19 4.55 4.38
N GLN A 53 11.82 5.61 5.10
CA GLN A 53 12.33 6.96 4.86
C GLN A 53 13.85 7.03 5.07
N GLU A 54 14.37 6.44 6.14
CA GLU A 54 15.81 6.40 6.42
C GLU A 54 16.57 5.45 5.48
N SER A 55 16.01 4.26 5.26
CA SER A 55 16.73 3.15 4.61
C SER A 55 16.66 3.19 3.08
N ILE A 56 15.68 3.89 2.50
CA ILE A 56 15.43 3.88 1.06
C ILE A 56 15.14 5.29 0.54
N TRP A 57 14.08 5.93 1.02
CA TRP A 57 13.52 7.09 0.33
C TRP A 57 14.43 8.31 0.42
N THR A 58 15.02 8.59 1.58
CA THR A 58 15.99 9.69 1.74
C THR A 58 17.21 9.48 0.84
N LEU A 59 17.74 8.24 0.80
CA LEU A 59 18.93 7.91 0.01
C LEU A 59 18.70 8.09 -1.49
N LEU A 60 17.50 7.77 -1.96
CA LEU A 60 17.12 7.91 -3.36
C LEU A 60 16.49 9.29 -3.67
N GLY A 61 16.29 10.14 -2.67
CA GLY A 61 15.62 11.44 -2.83
C GLY A 61 14.12 11.33 -3.19
N MET A 62 13.41 10.33 -2.70
CA MET A 62 11.99 10.05 -2.94
C MET A 62 11.07 10.82 -1.96
N SER A 63 11.04 12.16 -2.07
CA SER A 63 10.32 13.03 -1.12
C SER A 63 8.79 13.04 -1.24
N ASN A 64 8.24 12.41 -2.28
CA ASN A 64 6.81 12.26 -2.54
C ASN A 64 6.41 10.78 -2.43
N THR A 65 6.97 10.07 -1.45
CA THR A 65 6.59 8.71 -1.07
C THR A 65 6.21 8.70 0.41
N THR A 66 5.09 8.09 0.79
CA THR A 66 4.59 8.03 2.19
C THR A 66 3.44 7.03 2.35
N PHE A 67 3.30 6.44 3.54
CA PHE A 67 2.11 5.72 3.99
C PHE A 67 0.99 6.67 4.49
N HIS A 68 1.30 7.95 4.73
CA HIS A 68 0.40 8.93 5.33
C HIS A 68 0.10 10.10 4.39
N PRO A 69 -0.60 9.89 3.26
CA PRO A 69 -0.87 10.95 2.28
C PRO A 69 -1.70 12.10 2.86
N GLU A 70 -2.52 11.86 3.89
CA GLU A 70 -3.28 12.88 4.62
C GLU A 70 -2.40 13.93 5.32
N SER A 71 -1.15 13.58 5.64
CA SER A 71 -0.20 14.51 6.25
C SER A 71 0.36 15.53 5.24
N ARG A 72 0.11 15.35 3.94
CA ARG A 72 0.68 16.17 2.88
C ARG A 72 -0.38 17.02 2.20
N SER A 73 -0.18 18.33 2.24
CA SER A 73 -1.05 19.32 1.58
C SER A 73 -1.07 19.20 0.05
N SER A 74 -0.07 18.55 -0.55
CA SER A 74 0.13 18.45 -2.00
C SER A 74 -0.12 17.06 -2.59
N PHE A 75 -0.71 16.13 -1.83
CA PHE A 75 -1.17 14.84 -2.37
C PHE A 75 -2.63 14.96 -2.79
N PRO A 76 -2.95 15.28 -4.06
CA PRO A 76 -4.31 15.11 -4.52
C PRO A 76 -4.67 13.64 -4.36
N ARG A 77 -5.79 13.35 -3.68
CA ARG A 77 -6.41 12.02 -3.77
C ARG A 77 -6.79 11.84 -5.24
N LEU A 78 -5.93 11.17 -6.00
CA LEU A 78 -6.25 10.79 -7.36
C LEU A 78 -7.37 9.77 -7.24
N GLY A 79 -8.54 10.07 -7.81
CA GLY A 79 -9.63 9.12 -7.94
C GLY A 79 -9.07 7.82 -8.50
N MET A 80 -9.12 6.76 -7.71
CA MET A 80 -8.50 5.50 -8.07
C MET A 80 -9.42 4.77 -9.04
N GLY A 81 -9.14 4.98 -10.32
CA GLY A 81 -9.61 4.12 -11.39
C GLY A 81 -10.81 4.66 -12.16
N PHE A 82 -10.82 4.29 -13.43
CA PHE A 82 -12.00 4.35 -14.25
C PHE A 82 -12.46 2.92 -14.50
N CYS A 83 -13.75 2.65 -14.32
CA CYS A 83 -14.33 1.39 -14.73
C CYS A 83 -15.14 1.58 -16.00
N ALA A 84 -15.12 0.56 -16.85
CA ALA A 84 -15.99 0.44 -18.01
C ALA A 84 -16.95 -0.73 -17.73
N ASP A 85 -18.25 -0.50 -17.88
CA ASP A 85 -19.29 -1.54 -17.78
C ASP A 85 -19.34 -2.39 -19.07
N GLY A 86 -18.19 -2.94 -19.47
CA GLY A 86 -18.02 -3.81 -20.64
C GLY A 86 -17.45 -3.13 -21.90
N PRO A 87 -17.19 -3.92 -22.96
CA PRO A 87 -16.56 -3.43 -24.18
C PRO A 87 -17.38 -2.30 -24.84
N GLY A 88 -16.73 -1.17 -25.11
CA GLY A 88 -17.35 -0.01 -25.78
C GLY A 88 -18.14 0.93 -24.86
N SER A 89 -18.24 0.62 -23.57
CA SER A 89 -18.79 1.57 -22.59
C SER A 89 -17.82 2.72 -22.31
N LYS A 90 -18.36 3.84 -21.82
CA LYS A 90 -17.52 4.98 -21.40
C LYS A 90 -16.84 4.63 -20.08
N LEU A 91 -15.60 5.10 -19.95
CA LEU A 91 -14.89 5.12 -18.68
C LEU A 91 -15.63 6.04 -17.71
N VAL A 92 -16.06 5.49 -16.58
CA VAL A 92 -16.66 6.24 -15.48
C VAL A 92 -15.64 6.28 -14.35
N GLU A 93 -15.38 7.48 -13.85
CA GLU A 93 -14.53 7.65 -12.67
C GLU A 93 -15.16 6.93 -11.49
N GLN A 94 -14.38 6.03 -10.87
CA GLN A 94 -14.76 5.35 -9.65
C GLN A 94 -13.97 5.97 -8.51
N GLN A 95 -14.68 6.45 -7.50
CA GLN A 95 -14.07 6.72 -6.21
C GLN A 95 -13.88 5.34 -5.55
N THR A 96 -12.72 4.71 -5.77
CA THR A 96 -12.38 3.51 -5.01
C THR A 96 -11.66 3.92 -3.73
N ASP A 97 -12.38 3.86 -2.62
CA ASP A 97 -11.80 3.89 -1.29
C ASP A 97 -11.18 2.52 -0.99
N PHE A 98 -10.17 2.11 -1.77
CA PHE A 98 -9.51 0.81 -1.60
C PHE A 98 -8.87 0.64 -0.22
N LEU A 99 -8.41 1.75 0.37
CA LEU A 99 -7.80 1.82 1.68
C LEU A 99 -8.34 3.05 2.43
N THR A 100 -8.75 2.83 3.67
CA THR A 100 -9.18 3.92 4.55
C THR A 100 -7.98 4.80 4.93
N ILE A 101 -8.10 6.11 4.72
CA ILE A 101 -7.06 7.11 5.01
C ILE A 101 -7.63 8.16 5.97
N PRO A 102 -7.01 8.40 7.16
CA PRO A 102 -5.73 7.86 7.62
C PRO A 102 -5.76 6.37 7.96
N VAL A 103 -4.63 5.68 7.74
CA VAL A 103 -4.44 4.29 8.17
C VAL A 103 -4.13 4.20 9.66
N LYS A 104 -4.55 3.12 10.31
CA LYS A 104 -4.14 2.79 11.68
C LYS A 104 -2.77 2.08 11.69
N ASP A 105 -2.52 1.22 10.72
CA ASP A 105 -1.28 0.48 10.52
C ASP A 105 -0.72 0.70 9.10
N GLU A 106 0.60 0.90 9.00
CA GLU A 106 1.30 1.04 7.72
C GLU A 106 1.39 -0.33 7.02
N MET A 107 0.62 -0.50 5.93
CA MET A 107 0.51 -1.76 5.19
C MET A 107 1.61 -1.90 4.13
N GLY A 108 2.61 -2.74 4.37
CA GLY A 108 3.76 -2.91 3.49
C GLY A 108 3.43 -3.41 2.08
N GLY A 109 2.33 -4.15 1.90
CA GLY A 109 1.89 -4.71 0.62
C GLY A 109 0.97 -3.81 -0.20
N ALA A 110 0.25 -2.87 0.44
CA ALA A 110 -0.84 -2.14 -0.20
C ALA A 110 -0.97 -0.65 0.19
N GLY A 111 -0.23 -0.18 1.20
CA GLY A 111 -0.47 1.13 1.84
C GLY A 111 0.39 2.29 1.34
N LEU A 112 1.32 2.05 0.41
CA LEU A 112 2.30 3.07 0.02
C LEU A 112 1.77 3.97 -1.10
N PHE A 113 1.81 5.29 -0.87
CA PHE A 113 1.52 6.29 -1.88
C PHE A 113 2.81 6.87 -2.41
N TRP A 114 2.93 6.95 -3.73
CA TRP A 114 4.07 7.56 -4.42
C TRP A 114 3.64 8.29 -5.69
N ASN A 115 4.56 9.06 -6.28
CA ASN A 115 4.41 9.50 -7.66
C ASN A 115 5.31 8.70 -8.61
N ALA A 116 5.04 8.79 -9.92
CA ALA A 116 5.79 8.05 -10.93
C ALA A 116 7.31 8.38 -10.94
N LYS A 117 7.70 9.62 -10.60
CA LYS A 117 9.11 10.03 -10.57
C LYS A 117 9.87 9.34 -9.45
N ASP A 118 9.26 9.25 -8.26
CA ASP A 118 9.88 8.60 -7.12
C ASP A 118 9.94 7.08 -7.31
N TYR A 119 8.89 6.48 -7.87
CA TYR A 119 8.92 5.06 -8.22
C TYR A 119 10.00 4.75 -9.28
N ALA A 120 10.21 5.63 -10.27
CA ALA A 120 11.28 5.47 -11.25
C ALA A 120 12.69 5.51 -10.62
N LYS A 121 12.91 6.32 -9.57
CA LYS A 121 14.18 6.34 -8.82
C LYS A 121 14.45 4.99 -8.15
N LEU A 122 13.41 4.37 -7.56
CA LEU A 122 13.51 3.04 -6.97
C LEU A 122 13.86 1.98 -8.01
N LEU A 123 13.18 1.99 -9.16
CA LEU A 123 13.46 1.04 -10.25
C LEU A 123 14.86 1.21 -10.86
N GLY A 124 15.39 2.43 -10.90
CA GLY A 124 16.71 2.73 -11.44
C GLY A 124 17.87 2.55 -10.46
N ALA A 125 17.61 2.14 -9.22
CA ALA A 125 18.64 1.96 -8.20
C ALA A 125 19.45 0.65 -8.35
N TRP A 126 19.05 -0.24 -9.27
CA TRP A 126 19.63 -1.58 -9.46
C TRP A 126 19.82 -1.92 -10.93
#